data_AF-A0A4R9JL60-F1
#
_entry.id   AF-A0A4R9JL60-F1
#
_cell.length_a   1.000
_cell.length_b   1.000
_cell.length_c   1.000
_cell.angle_alpha   90.00
_cell.angle_beta   90.00
_cell.angle_gamma   90.00
#
_symmetry.space_group_name_H-M   'P 1'
#
loop_
_entity.id
_entity.type
_entity.pdbx_description
1 polymer ?
#
loop_
_entity_poly.entity_id
_entity_poly.type
_entity_poly.pdbx_seq_one_letter_code
_entity_poly.pdbx_strand_id
1 'polypeptide(L)'
;MICFCLFFFTSSLISETDAKYSGPIARSEKRILDGKLEFEKTGNFPLEWKLYFKAKQGDFVVFYDLNGDEIHFRYRRNKFDLDAEFFVKDLFVGNPYRVKGEWIGYYYYSVDERGKRSSLPTPKKLPGEKKEIIDKQTIPIFQLREYVEIRTDDLLY
;
A
#
# COMPACT_ATOMS: atom_id res chain seq x y z
N MET A 1 -9.02 -34.87 -52.76
CA MET A 1 -8.65 -33.49 -52.32
C MET A 1 -9.89 -32.89 -51.66
N ILE A 2 -9.71 -32.11 -50.58
CA ILE A 2 -10.74 -31.57 -49.62
C ILE A 2 -10.89 -32.52 -48.41
N CYS A 3 -10.17 -32.35 -47.28
CA CYS A 3 -10.12 -31.26 -46.28
C CYS A 3 -11.36 -31.21 -45.38
N PHE A 4 -11.21 -31.58 -44.10
CA PHE A 4 -11.80 -30.86 -42.95
C PHE A 4 -11.18 -31.37 -41.65
N CYS A 5 -10.15 -30.67 -41.14
CA CYS A 5 -9.64 -30.86 -39.79
C CYS A 5 -10.48 -30.00 -38.84
N LEU A 6 -11.30 -30.63 -37.99
CA LEU A 6 -12.00 -29.95 -36.89
C LEU A 6 -11.06 -29.83 -35.70
N PHE A 7 -10.40 -28.67 -35.57
CA PHE A 7 -9.73 -28.25 -34.35
C PHE A 7 -10.77 -27.81 -33.32
N PHE A 8 -10.98 -28.62 -32.28
CA PHE A 8 -11.71 -28.18 -31.10
C PHE A 8 -10.76 -27.35 -30.21
N PHE A 9 -10.81 -26.02 -30.37
CA PHE A 9 -10.27 -25.09 -29.39
C PHE A 9 -11.23 -25.05 -28.20
N THR A 10 -10.86 -25.72 -27.10
CA THR A 10 -11.52 -25.51 -25.81
C THR A 10 -10.99 -24.22 -25.20
N SER A 11 -11.69 -23.12 -25.44
CA SER A 11 -11.49 -21.86 -24.73
C SER A 11 -11.92 -22.05 -23.27
N SER A 12 -10.96 -22.17 -22.35
CA SER A 12 -11.23 -22.01 -20.93
C SER A 12 -11.57 -20.55 -20.67
N LEU A 13 -12.86 -20.21 -20.71
CA LEU A 13 -13.38 -18.99 -20.10
C LEU A 13 -13.12 -19.09 -18.60
N ILE A 14 -12.01 -18.49 -18.17
CA ILE A 14 -11.83 -18.12 -16.78
C ILE A 14 -12.91 -17.06 -16.53
N SER A 15 -14.00 -17.52 -15.92
CA SER A 15 -15.04 -16.66 -15.39
C SER A 15 -14.36 -15.72 -14.41
N GLU A 16 -14.23 -14.44 -14.78
CA GLU A 16 -14.03 -13.36 -13.83
C GLU A 16 -15.20 -13.43 -12.87
N THR A 17 -14.94 -13.96 -11.68
CA THR A 17 -15.94 -14.08 -10.63
C THR A 17 -16.37 -12.69 -10.21
N ASP A 18 -17.62 -12.38 -10.55
CA ASP A 18 -18.55 -11.51 -9.86
C ASP A 18 -18.00 -10.19 -9.33
N ALA A 19 -18.36 -9.13 -10.04
CA ALA A 19 -18.46 -7.76 -9.54
C ALA A 19 -19.47 -7.72 -8.38
N LYS A 20 -19.06 -8.25 -7.22
CA LYS A 20 -19.77 -8.18 -5.96
C LYS A 20 -19.37 -6.86 -5.31
N TYR A 21 -20.36 -6.00 -5.11
CA TYR A 21 -20.32 -4.83 -4.23
C TYR A 21 -19.11 -4.82 -3.26
N SER A 22 -18.06 -4.07 -3.61
CA SER A 22 -16.96 -3.76 -2.70
C SER A 22 -17.23 -2.35 -2.20
N GLY A 23 -17.89 -2.22 -1.06
CA GLY A 23 -17.97 -0.94 -0.35
C GLY A 23 -16.57 -0.46 0.09
N PRO A 24 -16.40 0.14 1.29
CA PRO A 24 -15.05 0.40 1.82
C PRO A 24 -14.14 -0.84 1.68
N ILE A 25 -12.83 -0.62 1.51
CA ILE A 25 -11.78 -1.67 1.42
C ILE A 25 -12.19 -2.90 2.22
N ALA A 26 -12.34 -4.04 1.54
CA ALA A 26 -12.97 -5.21 2.15
C ALA A 26 -12.23 -5.66 3.42
N ARG A 27 -12.94 -6.29 4.36
CA ARG A 27 -12.32 -6.76 5.62
C ARG A 27 -11.27 -7.85 5.39
N SER A 28 -11.37 -8.57 4.29
CA SER A 28 -10.41 -9.58 3.82
C SER A 28 -9.13 -9.00 3.24
N GLU A 29 -9.07 -7.69 3.00
CA GLU A 29 -7.88 -7.05 2.46
C GLU A 29 -6.74 -7.04 3.47
N LYS A 30 -5.52 -7.19 2.94
CA LYS A 30 -4.30 -7.29 3.72
C LYS A 30 -4.11 -6.06 4.62
N ARG A 31 -3.83 -6.31 5.90
CA ARG A 31 -3.43 -5.27 6.87
C ARG A 31 -1.95 -5.00 6.83
N ILE A 32 -1.54 -3.85 7.34
CA ILE A 32 -0.13 -3.49 7.39
C ILE A 32 0.64 -4.48 8.27
N LEU A 33 0.02 -4.93 9.37
CA LEU A 33 0.55 -6.01 10.20
C LEU A 33 0.77 -7.32 9.43
N ASP A 34 -0.15 -7.67 8.52
CA ASP A 34 0.01 -8.88 7.70
C ASP A 34 1.23 -8.77 6.78
N GLY A 35 1.48 -7.58 6.22
CA GLY A 35 2.69 -7.34 5.43
C GLY A 35 3.98 -7.34 6.25
N LYS A 36 3.93 -6.96 7.55
CA LYS A 36 5.07 -7.13 8.45
C LYS A 36 5.35 -8.61 8.74
N LEU A 37 4.31 -9.43 8.91
CA LEU A 37 4.44 -10.89 9.05
C LEU A 37 4.95 -11.54 7.75
N GLU A 38 4.55 -11.03 6.60
CA GLU A 38 5.07 -11.48 5.31
C GLU A 38 6.55 -11.11 5.14
N PHE A 39 6.94 -9.90 5.57
CA PHE A 39 8.34 -9.51 5.63
C PHE A 39 9.15 -10.42 6.56
N GLU A 40 8.62 -10.82 7.70
CA GLU A 40 9.29 -11.78 8.59
C GLU A 40 9.60 -13.12 7.88
N LYS A 41 8.66 -13.60 7.07
CA LYS A 41 8.76 -14.87 6.35
C LYS A 41 9.61 -14.80 5.08
N THR A 42 9.44 -13.74 4.29
CA THR A 42 9.98 -13.64 2.93
C THR A 42 11.13 -12.63 2.81
N GLY A 43 11.30 -11.77 3.81
CA GLY A 43 12.24 -10.64 3.76
C GLY A 43 11.75 -9.45 2.92
N ASN A 44 10.54 -9.50 2.37
CA ASN A 44 10.00 -8.45 1.50
C ASN A 44 8.61 -8.01 1.96
N PHE A 45 8.33 -6.72 1.81
CA PHE A 45 6.98 -6.20 1.95
C PHE A 45 6.18 -6.32 0.64
N PRO A 46 4.83 -6.39 0.72
CA PRO A 46 3.97 -6.20 -0.43
C PRO A 46 4.27 -4.89 -1.16
N LEU A 47 4.31 -4.96 -2.49
CA LEU A 47 4.51 -3.78 -3.34
C LEU A 47 3.21 -3.01 -3.59
N GLU A 48 2.07 -3.67 -3.41
CA GLU A 48 0.73 -3.11 -3.64
C GLU A 48 -0.11 -3.21 -2.37
N TRP A 49 -0.85 -2.15 -2.09
CA TRP A 49 -1.70 -2.00 -0.91
C TRP A 49 -3.04 -1.39 -1.28
N LYS A 50 -4.10 -1.77 -0.58
CA LYS A 50 -5.36 -1.02 -0.57
C LYS A 50 -5.48 -0.29 0.76
N LEU A 51 -5.40 1.04 0.72
CA LEU A 51 -5.34 1.88 1.92
C LEU A 51 -6.19 3.15 1.75
N TYR A 52 -6.54 3.77 2.86
CA TYR A 52 -7.17 5.08 2.89
C TYR A 52 -6.13 6.19 2.94
N PHE A 53 -6.36 7.27 2.19
CA PHE A 53 -5.48 8.42 2.26
C PHE A 53 -5.76 9.26 3.51
N LYS A 54 -4.75 9.53 4.33
CA LYS A 54 -4.86 10.36 5.54
C LYS A 54 -4.57 11.83 5.27
N ALA A 55 -3.36 12.13 4.82
CA ALA A 55 -2.88 13.50 4.63
C ALA A 55 -1.50 13.53 3.94
N LYS A 56 -1.12 14.70 3.46
CA LYS A 56 0.28 15.02 3.10
C LYS A 56 1.04 15.43 4.37
N GLN A 57 2.22 14.87 4.60
CA GLN A 57 3.12 15.22 5.70
C GLN A 57 4.54 15.41 5.17
N GLY A 58 4.95 16.66 4.99
CA GLY A 58 6.24 16.98 4.39
C GLY A 58 6.38 16.39 2.99
N ASP A 59 7.39 15.54 2.79
CA ASP A 59 7.69 14.90 1.50
C ASP A 59 6.96 13.55 1.31
N PHE A 60 6.03 13.24 2.22
CA PHE A 60 5.31 11.98 2.25
C PHE A 60 3.80 12.20 2.13
N VAL A 61 3.13 11.21 1.54
CA VAL A 61 1.69 11.02 1.63
C VAL A 61 1.46 9.84 2.56
N VAL A 62 0.61 10.05 3.56
CA VAL A 62 0.34 9.08 4.62
C VAL A 62 -0.93 8.35 4.29
N PHE A 63 -0.85 7.03 4.27
CA PHE A 63 -1.99 6.13 4.08
C PHE A 63 -2.17 5.26 5.32
N TYR A 64 -3.39 4.80 5.55
CA TYR A 64 -3.71 3.93 6.67
C TYR A 64 -4.64 2.78 6.27
N ASP A 65 -4.53 1.66 6.99
CA ASP A 65 -5.44 0.53 6.82
C ASP A 65 -6.70 0.66 7.69
N LEU A 66 -7.62 -0.32 7.63
CA LEU A 66 -8.83 -0.28 8.47
C LEU A 66 -8.56 -0.36 9.98
N ASN A 67 -7.38 -0.81 10.41
CA ASN A 67 -6.99 -0.83 11.81
C ASN A 67 -6.37 0.50 12.26
N GLY A 68 -6.12 1.41 11.32
CA GLY A 68 -5.46 2.69 11.58
C GLY A 68 -3.94 2.60 11.62
N ASP A 69 -3.35 1.47 11.23
CA ASP A 69 -1.90 1.38 11.04
C ASP A 69 -1.50 2.21 9.82
N GLU A 70 -0.31 2.80 9.82
CA GLU A 70 0.11 3.76 8.80
C GLU A 70 1.25 3.24 7.92
N ILE A 71 1.24 3.67 6.66
CA ILE A 71 2.38 3.59 5.74
C ILE A 71 2.64 4.98 5.16
N HIS A 72 3.92 5.37 5.16
CA HIS A 72 4.36 6.63 4.60
C HIS A 72 4.96 6.40 3.21
N PHE A 73 4.35 6.98 2.19
CA PHE A 73 4.86 6.92 0.83
C PHE A 73 5.55 8.24 0.49
N ARG A 74 6.85 8.20 0.25
CA ARG A 74 7.61 9.34 -0.25
C ARG A 74 7.19 9.59 -1.69
N TYR A 75 6.60 10.75 -1.98
CA TYR A 75 6.18 11.09 -3.33
C TYR A 75 7.11 12.13 -3.98
N ARG A 76 7.82 12.94 -3.18
CA ARG A 76 8.71 13.99 -3.68
C ARG A 76 10.12 13.92 -3.10
N ARG A 77 11.08 14.47 -3.85
CA ARG A 77 12.49 14.55 -3.40
C ARG A 77 12.70 15.66 -2.40
N ASN A 78 12.04 16.80 -2.62
CA ASN A 78 12.10 17.99 -1.80
C ASN A 78 10.85 18.86 -2.02
N LYS A 79 10.72 19.96 -1.28
CA LYS A 79 9.58 20.88 -1.31
C LYS A 79 9.37 21.64 -2.64
N PHE A 80 10.33 21.61 -3.56
CA PHE A 80 10.28 22.32 -4.85
C PHE A 80 9.93 21.39 -6.02
N ASP A 81 9.68 20.11 -5.76
CA ASP A 81 9.32 19.11 -6.76
C ASP A 81 7.84 19.27 -7.15
N LEU A 82 7.56 20.27 -8.01
CA LEU A 82 6.20 20.63 -8.41
C LEU A 82 5.50 19.52 -9.18
N ASP A 83 6.25 18.75 -9.98
CA ASP A 83 5.73 17.61 -10.73
C ASP A 83 5.20 16.53 -9.78
N ALA A 84 5.94 16.26 -8.71
CA ALA A 84 5.51 15.32 -7.67
C ALA A 84 4.31 15.85 -6.88
N GLU A 85 4.24 17.15 -6.60
CA GLU A 85 3.08 17.76 -5.94
C GLU A 85 1.82 17.66 -6.82
N PHE A 86 1.97 17.91 -8.12
CA PHE A 86 0.90 17.73 -9.09
C PHE A 86 0.50 16.25 -9.22
N PHE A 87 1.46 15.33 -9.16
CA PHE A 87 1.20 13.89 -9.22
C PHE A 87 0.25 13.42 -8.11
N VAL A 88 0.33 13.98 -6.90
CA VAL A 88 -0.51 13.61 -5.75
C VAL A 88 -1.65 14.59 -5.47
N LYS A 89 -1.97 15.48 -6.42
CA LYS A 89 -3.00 16.53 -6.23
C LYS A 89 -4.41 15.95 -6.06
N ASP A 90 -4.67 14.80 -6.67
CA ASP A 90 -6.00 14.19 -6.70
C ASP A 90 -6.25 13.27 -5.49
N LEU A 91 -5.31 13.19 -4.54
CA LEU A 91 -5.51 12.46 -3.30
C LEU A 91 -6.49 13.20 -2.38
N PHE A 92 -7.65 12.59 -2.20
CA PHE A 92 -8.71 13.06 -1.31
C PHE A 92 -8.72 12.32 0.02
N VAL A 93 -8.72 13.08 1.12
CA VAL A 93 -8.62 12.53 2.48
C VAL A 93 -9.83 11.63 2.77
N GLY A 94 -9.55 10.44 3.31
CA GLY A 94 -10.54 9.42 3.64
C GLY A 94 -10.95 8.53 2.45
N ASN A 95 -10.54 8.83 1.22
CA ASN A 95 -10.86 7.97 0.08
C ASN A 95 -9.95 6.73 0.04
N PRO A 96 -10.47 5.58 -0.43
CA PRO A 96 -9.70 4.37 -0.61
C PRO A 96 -8.89 4.41 -1.92
N TYR A 97 -7.66 3.95 -1.86
CA TYR A 97 -6.75 3.87 -2.99
C TYR A 97 -6.06 2.53 -3.04
N ARG A 98 -5.83 2.04 -4.26
CA ARG A 98 -4.81 1.04 -4.54
C ARG A 98 -3.50 1.76 -4.78
N VAL A 99 -2.53 1.56 -3.90
CA VAL A 99 -1.25 2.27 -3.88
C VAL A 99 -0.12 1.26 -4.12
N LYS A 100 0.79 1.59 -5.03
CA LYS A 100 2.00 0.81 -5.28
C LYS A 100 3.24 1.59 -4.88
N GLY A 101 4.19 0.90 -4.27
CA GLY A 101 5.47 1.49 -3.92
C GLY A 101 6.54 0.46 -3.62
N GLU A 102 7.78 0.94 -3.64
CA GLU A 102 8.95 0.15 -3.25
C GLU A 102 9.34 0.44 -1.82
N TRP A 103 9.60 -0.57 -1.03
CA TRP A 103 10.00 -0.39 0.37
C TRP A 103 11.42 0.17 0.46
N ILE A 104 11.59 1.31 1.13
CA ILE A 104 12.88 2.03 1.22
C ILE A 104 13.40 2.18 2.65
N GLY A 105 12.56 1.90 3.66
CA GLY A 105 12.96 2.02 5.05
C GLY A 105 11.78 2.01 6.01
N TYR A 106 12.00 2.48 7.23
CA TYR A 106 10.97 2.56 8.27
C TYR A 106 11.28 3.67 9.26
N TYR A 107 10.25 4.20 9.90
CA TYR A 107 10.41 4.99 11.12
C TYR A 107 10.43 4.06 12.32
N TYR A 108 11.44 4.23 13.18
CA TYR A 108 11.49 3.61 14.49
C TYR A 108 11.24 4.66 15.57
N TYR A 109 10.35 4.34 16.49
CA TYR A 109 10.11 5.12 17.68
C TYR A 109 10.72 4.37 18.84
N SER A 110 11.82 4.89 19.39
CA SER A 110 12.42 4.29 20.58
C SER A 110 11.44 4.35 21.74
N VAL A 111 11.46 3.30 22.54
CA VAL A 111 10.72 3.21 23.79
C VAL A 111 11.73 3.36 24.91
N ASP A 112 11.52 4.33 25.80
CA ASP A 112 12.38 4.51 26.98
C ASP A 112 12.14 3.37 27.98
N GLU A 113 13.03 3.21 28.97
CA GLU A 113 12.96 2.18 30.04
C GLU A 113 11.62 2.16 30.81
N ARG A 114 10.86 3.26 30.74
CA ARG A 114 9.54 3.42 31.37
C ARG A 114 8.37 3.06 30.44
N GLY A 115 8.64 2.48 29.28
CA GLY A 115 7.61 2.13 28.28
C GLY A 115 7.04 3.33 27.52
N LYS A 116 7.63 4.54 27.67
CA LYS A 116 7.15 5.75 27.00
C LYS A 116 7.79 5.87 25.62
N ARG A 117 6.96 6.07 24.60
CA ARG A 117 7.38 6.27 23.21
C ARG A 117 8.01 7.66 23.03
N SER A 118 9.15 7.73 22.35
CA SER A 118 9.71 9.00 21.89
C SER A 118 8.71 9.72 20.99
N SER A 119 8.58 11.04 21.14
CA SER A 119 7.72 11.87 20.28
C SER A 119 8.27 12.01 18.87
N LEU A 120 9.57 11.82 18.67
CA LEU A 120 10.25 12.00 17.40
C LEU A 120 10.64 10.66 16.79
N PRO A 121 10.13 10.32 15.58
CA PRO A 121 10.57 9.14 14.86
C PRO A 121 12.02 9.30 14.39
N THR A 122 12.79 8.22 14.44
CA THR A 122 14.09 8.13 13.78
C THR A 122 13.93 7.40 12.44
N PRO A 123 14.12 8.04 11.28
CA PRO A 123 14.13 7.34 10.00
C PRO A 123 15.35 6.42 9.89
N LYS A 124 15.11 5.13 9.67
CA LYS A 124 16.16 4.14 9.40
C LYS A 124 16.08 3.69 7.94
N LYS A 125 17.25 3.65 7.29
CA LYS A 125 17.42 3.10 5.93
C LYS A 125 17.71 1.60 6.01
N LEU A 126 17.48 0.91 4.91
CA LEU A 126 17.79 -0.51 4.78
C LEU A 126 19.30 -0.75 4.58
N PRO A 127 19.85 -1.89 5.06
CA PRO A 127 19.18 -2.93 5.83
C PRO A 127 18.98 -2.53 7.30
N GLY A 128 17.79 -2.77 7.85
CA GLY A 128 17.48 -2.53 9.26
C GLY A 128 17.42 -3.81 10.08
N GLU A 129 17.24 -3.67 11.40
CA GLU A 129 17.06 -4.81 12.28
C GLU A 129 15.67 -5.43 12.09
N LYS A 130 15.62 -6.74 11.78
CA LYS A 130 14.35 -7.46 11.54
C LYS A 130 13.35 -7.29 12.69
N LYS A 131 13.84 -7.35 13.93
CA LYS A 131 13.01 -7.20 15.14
C LYS A 131 12.32 -5.83 15.20
N GLU A 132 13.02 -4.77 14.79
CA GLU A 132 12.44 -3.42 14.73
C GLU A 132 11.40 -3.33 13.61
N ILE A 133 11.71 -3.85 12.42
CA ILE A 133 10.82 -3.76 11.26
C ILE A 133 9.46 -4.43 11.51
N ILE A 134 9.45 -5.54 12.26
CA ILE A 134 8.24 -6.30 12.59
C ILE A 134 7.49 -5.67 13.78
N ASP A 135 8.14 -4.82 14.57
CA ASP A 135 7.50 -4.17 15.72
C ASP A 135 6.25 -3.40 15.29
N LYS A 136 5.18 -3.48 16.09
CA LYS A 136 3.93 -2.77 15.81
C LYS A 136 4.12 -1.25 15.72
N GLN A 137 5.07 -0.70 16.47
CA GLN A 137 5.30 0.74 16.57
C GLN A 137 6.11 1.32 15.40
N THR A 138 6.66 0.49 14.53
CA THR A 138 7.34 0.97 13.33
C THR A 138 6.38 1.32 12.23
N ILE A 139 6.73 2.35 11.47
CA ILE A 139 5.94 2.79 10.32
C ILE A 139 6.77 2.50 9.07
N PRO A 140 6.32 1.58 8.20
CA PRO A 140 6.99 1.32 6.94
C PRO A 140 7.02 2.56 6.04
N ILE A 141 8.14 2.76 5.35
CA ILE A 141 8.32 3.85 4.40
C ILE A 141 8.55 3.26 3.02
N PHE A 142 7.77 3.72 2.05
CA PHE A 142 7.84 3.32 0.66
C PHE A 142 8.15 4.52 -0.24
N GLN A 143 8.76 4.28 -1.39
CA GLN A 143 8.79 5.22 -2.50
C GLN A 143 7.49 5.03 -3.29
N LEU A 144 6.70 6.10 -3.42
CA LEU A 144 5.46 6.06 -4.20
C LEU A 144 5.78 5.83 -5.68
N ARG A 145 5.10 4.87 -6.30
CA ARG A 145 5.20 4.57 -7.74
C ARG A 145 3.91 4.91 -8.47
N GLU A 146 2.77 4.47 -7.92
CA GLU A 146 1.47 4.60 -8.55
C GLU A 146 0.39 4.65 -7.47
N TYR A 147 -0.72 5.34 -7.74
CA TYR A 147 -1.94 5.19 -6.95
C TYR A 147 -3.16 5.31 -7.86
N VAL A 148 -4.21 4.56 -7.55
CA VAL A 148 -5.49 4.60 -8.25
C VAL A 148 -6.60 4.64 -7.22
N GLU A 149 -7.49 5.62 -7.35
CA GLU A 149 -8.69 5.71 -6.50
C GLU A 149 -9.58 4.49 -6.74
N ILE A 150 -10.00 3.84 -5.67
CA ILE A 150 -10.96 2.74 -5.74
C ILE A 150 -12.35 3.37 -5.79
N ARG A 151 -12.88 3.57 -7.00
CA ARG A 151 -14.25 4.06 -7.22
C ARG A 151 -15.24 2.91 -7.18
N THR A 152 -16.44 3.22 -6.70
CA THR A 152 -17.56 2.27 -6.52
C THR A 152 -18.40 2.09 -7.80
N ASP A 153 -18.02 2.73 -8.91
CA ASP A 153 -18.91 2.85 -10.07
C ASP A 153 -18.83 1.63 -10.99
N ASP A 154 -19.79 0.73 -10.81
CA ASP A 154 -20.53 0.04 -11.88
C ASP A 154 -21.93 -0.38 -11.35
N LEU A 155 -22.64 0.57 -10.75
CA LEU A 155 -24.09 0.48 -10.52
C LEU A 155 -24.75 1.40 -11.53
N LEU A 156 -25.02 0.92 -12.74
CA LEU A 156 -26.08 1.36 -13.68
C LEU A 156 -25.87 0.70 -15.06
N TYR A 157 -26.05 -0.62 -15.17
CA TYR A 157 -26.53 -1.27 -16.40
C TYR A 157 -27.47 -2.42 -16.04
#